data_AF-A0A0K8T643-F1
#
_entry.id   AF-A0A0K8T643-F1
#
_cell.length_a   1.000
_cell.length_b   1.000
_cell.length_c   1.000
_cell.angle_alpha   90.00
_cell.angle_beta   90.00
_cell.angle_gamma   90.00
#
_symmetry.space_group_name_H-M   'P 1'
#
loop_
_entity.id
_entity.type
_entity.pdbx_description
1 polymer ?
#
loop_
_entity_poly.entity_id
_entity_poly.type
_entity_poly.pdbx_seq_one_letter_code
_entity_poly.pdbx_strand_id
1 'polypeptide(L)'
;MSMISQKKDDQSDDSEGDSDSSDSDGEGDDSEENKNTEYSAELAALNSEISIKQQLIDALEKNQKKLHNMKQHYEEKLVLLQEKIQATVKERDSVLASYGKGNNEPTEKVKKIKEEYEKRLADMQREMKSLQTAKREHSKLLKNQSLNENQIRTLSNEISEMKRTKVKLMNKMKEESQRHKEAETKRNREIAVLKKQSRIDANRIKKMEAEKRANSIVLKRKHEEVAALRTAVNRKPWMKTNGRPKDRKQSKQKWVSLEKNIAESTINKQSISALEKEMVRKIESRAEVQEELNQKKALLLDPLYATSRVIREEVENLQANLDHIQTSIRDLQNEILQVEENKVTFESGDVLNTIVDPSETSYILEKLYNMALHQSCLAAQNDSAVRELQAENEQLKKESEVQEQLLRHLLENREKSHGRLSPNGNSSSTTSSRSTSPIDNGSIHNMLRRENGKQRKKMMAPQDLLFQNESTGPVSLSTSYHSSHSHSAATSPEHHPAPGSNFAPPPLTRSFTTIKVQSVPASPVTLRKGLTLSPRINRKTYIISSNHPSM
;
A
#
# COMPACT_ATOMS: atom_id res chain seq x y z
N MET A 1 7.52 -45.41 58.59
CA MET A 1 8.95 -45.65 58.93
C MET A 1 9.69 -45.65 57.60
N SER A 2 10.23 -44.53 57.10
CA SER A 2 11.36 -43.71 57.58
C SER A 2 12.73 -44.35 57.32
N MET A 3 13.64 -43.49 56.84
CA MET A 3 15.10 -43.61 56.57
C MET A 3 15.47 -44.05 55.13
N ILE A 4 15.87 -43.17 54.19
CA ILE A 4 16.99 -42.19 54.10
C ILE A 4 18.39 -42.83 54.13
N SER A 5 19.09 -42.74 52.99
CA SER A 5 20.53 -42.44 52.82
C SER A 5 20.84 -42.45 51.30
N GLN A 6 20.90 -41.28 50.64
CA GLN A 6 22.08 -40.43 50.38
C GLN A 6 23.14 -41.00 49.43
N LYS A 7 23.19 -40.42 48.22
CA LYS A 7 24.39 -40.27 47.37
C LYS A 7 24.13 -39.05 46.46
N LYS A 8 24.44 -37.83 46.92
CA LYS A 8 25.65 -37.01 46.59
C LYS A 8 25.97 -37.09 45.09
N ASP A 9 25.45 -36.17 44.29
CA ASP A 9 25.96 -34.81 44.01
C ASP A 9 27.28 -34.83 43.24
N ASP A 10 27.18 -34.60 41.92
CA ASP A 10 28.17 -33.83 41.18
C ASP A 10 27.41 -32.92 40.20
N GLN A 11 27.27 -31.69 40.65
CA GLN A 11 26.57 -30.58 40.03
C GLN A 11 27.67 -29.68 39.47
N SER A 12 27.99 -29.81 38.17
CA SER A 12 28.72 -28.76 37.45
C SER A 12 27.68 -27.78 36.93
N ASP A 13 27.39 -26.82 37.79
CA ASP A 13 26.68 -25.57 37.54
C ASP A 13 27.48 -24.75 36.52
N ASP A 14 26.92 -24.56 35.32
CA ASP A 14 27.33 -23.48 34.42
C ASP A 14 26.03 -22.81 33.95
N SER A 15 25.37 -22.21 34.93
CA SER A 15 24.19 -21.39 34.76
C SER A 15 24.62 -20.01 34.26
N GLU A 16 25.03 -19.91 33.00
CA GLU A 16 25.07 -18.62 32.31
C GLU A 16 23.63 -18.20 31.97
N GLY A 17 23.12 -17.27 32.78
CA GLY A 17 21.87 -16.57 32.53
C GLY A 17 21.98 -15.71 31.28
N ASP A 18 21.63 -16.29 30.14
CA ASP A 18 21.34 -15.53 28.93
C ASP A 18 19.92 -14.96 29.04
N SER A 19 19.79 -13.91 29.86
CA SER A 19 18.62 -13.03 29.86
C SER A 19 18.77 -12.06 28.69
N ASP A 20 18.72 -12.56 27.45
CA ASP A 20 18.56 -11.72 26.27
C ASP A 20 17.08 -11.32 26.15
N SER A 21 16.66 -10.44 27.05
CA SER A 21 15.52 -9.56 26.85
C SER A 21 15.89 -8.52 25.82
N SER A 22 16.10 -8.96 24.57
CA SER A 22 16.08 -8.06 23.43
C SER A 22 14.63 -7.74 23.14
N ASP A 23 14.11 -6.74 23.86
CA ASP A 23 13.06 -5.86 23.35
C ASP A 23 13.72 -5.13 22.17
N SER A 24 13.78 -5.84 21.04
CA SER A 24 14.10 -5.25 19.77
C SER A 24 12.86 -4.49 19.38
N ASP A 25 12.76 -3.24 19.86
CA ASP A 25 11.85 -2.24 19.34
C ASP A 25 11.97 -2.25 17.82
N GLY A 26 11.00 -2.93 17.21
CA GLY A 26 10.86 -3.06 15.78
C GLY A 26 10.32 -1.75 15.25
N GLU A 27 11.22 -0.77 15.15
CA GLU A 27 11.02 0.52 14.46
C GLU A 27 10.81 0.27 12.95
N GLY A 28 9.68 -0.36 12.61
CA GLY A 28 9.40 -0.84 11.26
C GLY A 28 7.97 -1.29 10.99
N ASP A 29 7.03 -1.12 11.93
CA ASP A 29 5.61 -1.46 11.72
C ASP A 29 4.63 -0.33 12.12
N ASP A 30 5.15 0.87 12.41
CA ASP A 30 4.34 2.00 12.88
C ASP A 30 3.34 2.49 11.81
N SER A 31 3.60 2.18 10.54
CA SER A 31 2.72 2.56 9.43
C SER A 31 1.51 1.64 9.23
N GLU A 32 1.57 0.37 9.64
CA GLU A 32 0.43 -0.57 9.50
C GLU A 32 -0.46 -0.55 10.75
N GLU A 33 0.12 -0.39 11.94
CA GLU A 33 -0.64 -0.17 13.17
C GLU A 33 -1.50 1.11 13.07
N ASN A 34 -0.94 2.15 12.44
CA ASN A 34 -1.63 3.43 12.23
C ASN A 34 -2.79 3.35 11.22
N LYS A 35 -2.75 2.45 10.22
CA LYS A 35 -3.91 2.20 9.34
C LYS A 35 -5.02 1.46 10.06
N ASN A 36 -4.66 0.51 10.92
CA ASN A 36 -5.64 -0.27 11.65
C ASN A 36 -6.36 0.57 12.72
N THR A 37 -5.66 1.53 13.33
CA THR A 37 -6.29 2.55 14.20
C THR A 37 -7.17 3.50 13.41
N GLU A 38 -6.77 3.90 12.19
CA GLU A 38 -7.57 4.72 11.28
C GLU A 38 -8.89 4.03 10.88
N TYR A 39 -8.85 2.76 10.44
CA TYR A 39 -10.06 1.99 10.13
C TYR A 39 -10.98 1.79 11.33
N SER A 40 -10.40 1.61 12.52
CA SER A 40 -11.17 1.52 13.76
C SER A 40 -11.86 2.85 14.09
N ALA A 41 -11.18 3.98 13.92
CA ALA A 41 -11.74 5.32 14.11
C ALA A 41 -12.87 5.62 13.10
N GLU A 42 -12.67 5.31 11.82
CA GLU A 42 -13.69 5.48 10.77
C GLU A 42 -14.93 4.61 11.06
N LEU A 43 -14.74 3.38 11.55
CA LEU A 43 -15.85 2.50 11.94
C LEU A 43 -16.63 3.05 13.15
N ALA A 44 -15.95 3.65 14.11
CA ALA A 44 -16.58 4.32 15.25
C ALA A 44 -17.37 5.57 14.82
N ALA A 45 -16.81 6.36 13.90
CA ALA A 45 -17.48 7.52 13.32
C ALA A 45 -18.77 7.11 12.57
N LEU A 46 -18.69 6.11 11.68
CA LEU A 46 -19.85 5.56 10.98
C LEU A 46 -20.93 5.03 11.95
N ASN A 47 -20.52 4.38 13.05
CA ASN A 47 -21.48 3.92 14.07
C ASN A 47 -22.20 5.08 14.76
N SER A 48 -21.46 6.13 15.14
CA SER A 48 -22.04 7.33 15.75
C SER A 48 -23.01 8.02 14.79
N GLU A 49 -22.61 8.19 13.53
CA GLU A 49 -23.46 8.83 12.52
C GLU A 49 -24.73 8.03 12.22
N ILE A 50 -24.62 6.70 12.07
CA ILE A 50 -25.80 5.82 11.93
C ILE A 50 -26.74 5.97 13.12
N SER A 51 -26.19 6.01 14.34
CA SER A 51 -27.00 6.16 15.56
C SER A 51 -27.73 7.51 15.60
N ILE A 52 -27.04 8.60 15.28
CA ILE A 52 -27.63 9.96 15.27
C ILE A 52 -28.73 10.05 14.21
N LYS A 53 -28.48 9.57 12.98
CA LYS A 53 -29.51 9.59 11.92
C LYS A 53 -30.69 8.68 12.25
N GLN A 54 -30.47 7.54 12.91
CA GLN A 54 -31.56 6.67 13.36
C GLN A 54 -32.42 7.35 14.43
N GLN A 55 -31.81 8.01 15.43
CA GLN A 55 -32.54 8.79 16.44
C GLN A 55 -33.35 9.93 15.82
N LEU A 56 -32.81 10.58 14.77
CA LEU A 56 -33.53 11.62 14.04
C LEU A 56 -34.77 11.06 13.32
N ILE A 57 -34.64 9.90 12.67
CA ILE A 57 -35.79 9.20 12.06
C ILE A 57 -36.84 8.88 13.12
N ASP A 58 -36.44 8.26 14.24
CA ASP A 58 -37.37 7.87 15.31
C ASP A 58 -38.11 9.09 15.89
N ALA A 59 -37.42 10.23 16.02
CA ALA A 59 -38.02 11.49 16.47
C ALA A 59 -39.04 12.06 15.46
N LEU A 60 -38.72 12.03 14.16
CA LEU A 60 -39.61 12.46 13.09
C LEU A 60 -40.86 11.55 13.00
N GLU A 61 -40.69 10.23 13.09
CA GLU A 61 -41.78 9.26 13.10
C GLU A 61 -42.68 9.42 14.34
N LYS A 62 -42.09 9.63 15.52
CA LYS A 62 -42.84 9.90 16.75
C LYS A 62 -43.67 11.19 16.64
N ASN A 63 -43.12 12.24 16.06
CA ASN A 63 -43.84 13.49 15.81
C ASN A 63 -44.99 13.27 14.82
N GLN A 64 -44.74 12.54 13.73
CA GLN A 64 -45.75 12.19 12.71
C GLN A 64 -46.93 11.42 13.34
N LYS A 65 -46.65 10.43 14.19
CA LYS A 65 -47.66 9.67 14.93
C LYS A 65 -48.46 10.55 15.89
N LYS A 66 -47.80 11.48 16.60
CA LYS A 66 -48.47 12.44 17.50
C LYS A 66 -49.43 13.36 16.75
N LEU A 67 -49.01 13.89 15.60
CA LEU A 67 -49.84 14.72 14.71
C LEU A 67 -51.07 13.96 14.21
N HIS A 68 -50.88 12.69 13.80
CA HIS A 68 -51.98 11.83 13.36
C HIS A 68 -53.00 11.57 14.48
N ASN A 69 -52.53 11.19 15.67
CA ASN A 69 -53.39 10.96 16.84
C ASN A 69 -54.17 12.22 17.24
N MET A 70 -53.54 13.40 17.17
CA MET A 70 -54.23 14.67 17.44
C MET A 70 -55.34 14.95 16.42
N LYS A 71 -55.08 14.74 15.13
CA LYS A 71 -56.12 14.86 14.09
C LYS A 71 -57.30 13.95 14.39
N GLN A 72 -57.03 12.66 14.68
CA GLN A 72 -58.07 11.67 14.98
C GLN A 72 -58.90 12.08 16.20
N HIS A 73 -58.26 12.56 17.28
CA HIS A 73 -58.94 13.03 18.47
C HIS A 73 -59.92 14.19 18.18
N TYR A 74 -59.51 15.16 17.36
CA TYR A 74 -60.40 16.26 16.96
C TYR A 74 -61.54 15.79 16.04
N GLU A 75 -61.31 14.80 15.19
CA GLU A 75 -62.34 14.19 14.34
C GLU A 75 -63.39 13.47 15.17
N GLU A 76 -62.98 12.65 16.13
CA GLU A 76 -63.87 11.95 17.06
C GLU A 76 -64.68 12.95 17.91
N LYS A 77 -64.02 13.97 18.48
CA LYS A 77 -64.70 15.00 19.29
C LYS A 77 -65.72 15.79 18.47
N LEU A 78 -65.43 16.06 17.20
CA LEU A 78 -66.38 16.73 16.29
C LEU A 78 -67.62 15.88 16.01
N VAL A 79 -67.46 14.57 15.80
CA VAL A 79 -68.58 13.65 15.59
C VAL A 79 -69.46 13.59 16.83
N LEU A 80 -68.88 13.38 18.02
CA LEU A 80 -69.62 13.35 19.28
C LEU A 80 -70.38 14.65 19.56
N LEU A 81 -69.74 15.81 19.31
CA LEU A 81 -70.39 17.10 19.49
C LEU A 81 -71.53 17.31 18.47
N GLN A 82 -71.35 16.85 17.24
CA GLN A 82 -72.39 16.90 16.20
C GLN A 82 -73.59 16.03 16.58
N GLU A 83 -73.38 14.82 17.07
CA GLU A 83 -74.44 13.93 17.58
C GLU A 83 -75.17 14.55 18.77
N LYS A 84 -74.43 15.18 19.69
CA LYS A 84 -75.02 15.89 20.83
C LYS A 84 -75.86 17.11 20.39
N ILE A 85 -75.41 17.86 19.39
CA ILE A 85 -76.20 18.95 18.78
C ILE A 85 -77.49 18.37 18.18
N GLN A 86 -77.42 17.26 17.44
CA GLN A 86 -78.61 16.62 16.87
C GLN A 86 -79.58 16.11 17.95
N ALA A 87 -79.06 15.51 19.02
CA ALA A 87 -79.88 15.04 20.15
C ALA A 87 -80.59 16.21 20.85
N THR A 88 -79.86 17.30 21.16
CA THR A 88 -80.45 18.49 21.80
C THR A 88 -81.46 19.22 20.91
N VAL A 89 -81.26 19.22 19.58
CA VAL A 89 -82.26 19.70 18.61
C VAL A 89 -83.51 18.80 18.64
N LYS A 90 -83.36 17.48 18.59
CA LYS A 90 -84.48 16.54 18.68
C LYS A 90 -85.26 16.68 19.99
N GLU A 91 -84.56 16.84 21.12
CA GLU A 91 -85.18 17.09 22.43
C GLU A 91 -85.94 18.41 22.44
N ARG A 92 -85.31 19.51 21.99
CA ARG A 92 -85.98 20.82 21.87
C ARG A 92 -87.25 20.71 21.04
N ASP A 93 -87.18 20.07 19.87
CA ASP A 93 -88.32 19.94 18.96
C ASP A 93 -89.43 19.04 19.55
N SER A 94 -89.05 17.98 20.27
CA SER A 94 -89.99 17.12 21.00
C SER A 94 -90.69 17.86 22.14
N VAL A 95 -89.94 18.64 22.94
CA VAL A 95 -90.47 19.46 24.04
C VAL A 95 -91.40 20.53 23.47
N LEU A 96 -91.00 21.27 22.43
CA LEU A 96 -91.86 22.27 21.79
C LEU A 96 -93.12 21.66 21.18
N ALA A 97 -93.04 20.48 20.54
CA ALA A 97 -94.20 19.77 20.02
C ALA A 97 -95.15 19.28 21.13
N SER A 98 -94.63 18.94 22.31
CA SER A 98 -95.45 18.55 23.47
C SER A 98 -96.28 19.72 24.03
N TYR A 99 -95.72 20.95 24.04
CA TYR A 99 -96.44 22.15 24.45
C TYR A 99 -97.40 22.68 23.37
N GLY A 100 -97.09 22.48 22.08
CA GLY A 100 -97.94 22.90 20.96
C GLY A 100 -99.24 22.10 20.76
N LYS A 101 -99.41 20.97 21.45
CA LYS A 101 -100.65 20.16 21.41
C LYS A 101 -101.71 20.62 22.43
N GLY A 102 -101.35 21.47 23.39
CA GLY A 102 -102.29 22.14 24.28
C GLY A 102 -102.69 23.50 23.71
N ASN A 103 -103.98 23.73 23.51
CA ASN A 103 -104.52 24.95 22.91
C ASN A 103 -104.46 26.14 23.91
N ASN A 104 -103.25 26.56 24.31
CA ASN A 104 -103.04 27.66 25.26
C ASN A 104 -101.95 28.63 24.77
N GLU A 105 -102.19 29.90 25.05
CA GLU A 105 -101.40 31.10 24.79
C GLU A 105 -99.90 30.94 25.13
N PRO A 106 -98.96 31.56 24.38
CA PRO A 106 -97.52 31.41 24.60
C PRO A 106 -97.13 31.96 25.97
N THR A 107 -97.04 31.07 26.95
CA THR A 107 -96.65 31.42 28.32
C THR A 107 -95.19 31.87 28.33
N GLU A 108 -94.84 32.90 29.08
CA GLU A 108 -93.44 33.35 29.30
C GLU A 108 -92.47 32.18 29.56
N LYS A 109 -92.97 31.10 30.20
CA LYS A 109 -92.23 29.88 30.50
C LYS A 109 -91.77 29.14 29.24
N VAL A 110 -92.61 29.03 28.21
CA VAL A 110 -92.25 28.40 26.92
C VAL A 110 -91.17 29.22 26.21
N LYS A 111 -91.26 30.55 26.29
CA LYS A 111 -90.25 31.46 25.74
C LYS A 111 -88.89 31.31 26.45
N LYS A 112 -88.87 31.24 27.78
CA LYS A 112 -87.65 31.00 28.57
C LYS A 112 -87.02 29.64 28.27
N ILE A 113 -87.82 28.58 28.15
CA ILE A 113 -87.33 27.24 27.78
C ILE A 113 -86.72 27.25 26.38
N LYS A 114 -87.37 27.91 25.42
CA LYS A 114 -86.85 28.07 24.06
C LYS A 114 -85.52 28.82 24.03
N GLU A 115 -85.42 29.95 24.73
CA GLU A 115 -84.19 30.75 24.83
C GLU A 115 -83.04 29.97 25.48
N GLU A 116 -83.33 29.10 26.46
CA GLU A 116 -82.33 28.24 27.10
C GLU A 116 -81.76 27.17 26.15
N TYR A 117 -82.61 26.48 25.39
CA TYR A 117 -82.17 25.54 24.34
C TYR A 117 -81.44 26.25 23.20
N GLU A 118 -81.87 27.44 22.80
CA GLU A 118 -81.19 28.26 21.80
C GLU A 118 -79.80 28.69 22.26
N LYS A 119 -79.66 29.14 23.52
CA LYS A 119 -78.36 29.48 24.11
C LYS A 119 -77.44 28.27 24.16
N ARG A 120 -77.94 27.11 24.61
CA ARG A 120 -77.17 25.87 24.69
C ARG A 120 -76.71 25.38 23.32
N LEU A 121 -77.58 25.46 22.31
CA LEU A 121 -77.23 25.15 20.92
C LEU A 121 -76.20 26.13 20.37
N ALA A 122 -76.33 27.43 20.66
CA ALA A 122 -75.38 28.45 20.21
C ALA A 122 -73.97 28.25 20.83
N ASP A 123 -73.89 27.86 22.10
CA ASP A 123 -72.63 27.52 22.76
C ASP A 123 -71.99 26.26 22.15
N MET A 124 -72.77 25.19 21.95
CA MET A 124 -72.29 23.95 21.30
C MET A 124 -71.89 24.17 19.83
N GLN A 125 -72.58 25.04 19.11
CA GLN A 125 -72.22 25.44 17.74
C GLN A 125 -70.94 26.29 17.71
N ARG A 126 -70.69 27.13 18.73
CA ARG A 126 -69.42 27.85 18.88
C ARG A 126 -68.24 26.90 19.14
N GLU A 127 -68.42 25.93 20.04
CA GLU A 127 -67.39 24.90 20.29
C GLU A 127 -67.12 24.06 19.02
N MET A 128 -68.16 23.67 18.28
CA MET A 128 -68.03 22.93 17.02
C MET A 128 -67.22 23.72 15.98
N LYS A 129 -67.48 25.01 15.82
CA LYS A 129 -66.70 25.88 14.92
C LYS A 129 -65.23 25.98 15.35
N SER A 130 -64.97 26.09 16.65
CA SER A 130 -63.60 26.13 17.20
C SER A 130 -62.84 24.82 16.96
N LEU A 131 -63.48 23.67 17.16
CA LEU A 131 -62.89 22.35 16.86
C LEU A 131 -62.67 22.14 15.35
N GLN A 132 -63.56 22.67 14.50
CA GLN A 132 -63.35 22.65 13.05
C GLN A 132 -62.15 23.49 12.61
N THR A 133 -61.89 24.65 13.23
CA THR A 133 -60.68 25.45 12.94
C THR A 133 -59.42 24.70 13.34
N ALA A 134 -59.38 24.10 14.54
CA ALA A 134 -58.25 23.27 14.97
C ALA A 134 -58.02 22.07 14.04
N LYS A 135 -59.10 21.38 13.61
CA LYS A 135 -59.01 20.29 12.62
C LYS A 135 -58.43 20.76 11.28
N ARG A 136 -58.85 21.93 10.78
CA ARG A 136 -58.34 22.51 9.52
C ARG A 136 -56.85 22.85 9.62
N GLU A 137 -56.40 23.36 10.77
CA GLU A 137 -54.98 23.63 11.02
C GLU A 137 -54.15 22.34 11.07
N HIS A 138 -54.62 21.31 11.79
CA HIS A 138 -53.98 20.00 11.79
C HIS A 138 -53.95 19.35 10.40
N SER A 139 -55.01 19.53 9.59
CA SER A 139 -55.05 19.04 8.21
C SER A 139 -54.07 19.79 7.30
N LYS A 140 -53.79 21.08 7.58
CA LYS A 140 -52.76 21.86 6.87
C LYS A 140 -51.35 21.42 7.27
N LEU A 141 -51.08 21.21 8.56
CA LEU A 141 -49.82 20.63 9.05
C LEU A 141 -49.55 19.25 8.44
N LEU A 142 -50.61 18.45 8.24
CA LEU A 142 -50.54 17.16 7.56
C LEU A 142 -50.15 17.28 6.08
N LYS A 143 -50.50 18.37 5.39
CA LYS A 143 -50.04 18.59 4.00
C LYS A 143 -48.55 18.94 3.92
N ASN A 144 -47.98 19.47 5.00
CA ASN A 144 -46.53 19.68 5.15
C ASN A 144 -45.78 18.38 5.54
N GLN A 145 -46.52 17.30 5.83
CA GLN A 145 -45.98 15.98 6.19
C GLN A 145 -45.23 15.30 5.03
N SER A 146 -45.57 15.60 3.78
CA SER A 146 -44.89 15.00 2.61
C SER A 146 -43.40 15.34 2.59
N LEU A 147 -43.00 16.53 3.08
CA LEU A 147 -41.59 16.89 3.23
C LEU A 147 -40.91 16.08 4.32
N ASN A 148 -41.56 15.89 5.47
CA ASN A 148 -41.03 15.06 6.56
C ASN A 148 -40.93 13.59 6.15
N GLU A 149 -41.91 13.06 5.40
CA GLU A 149 -41.86 11.70 4.86
C GLU A 149 -40.74 11.53 3.84
N ASN A 150 -40.54 12.52 2.96
CA ASN A 150 -39.41 12.52 2.03
C ASN A 150 -38.08 12.59 2.79
N GLN A 151 -37.98 13.40 3.84
CA GLN A 151 -36.79 13.48 4.69
C GLN A 151 -36.50 12.16 5.41
N ILE A 152 -37.52 11.48 5.96
CA ILE A 152 -37.38 10.14 6.56
C ILE A 152 -36.89 9.14 5.50
N ARG A 153 -37.45 9.16 4.28
CA ARG A 153 -37.00 8.28 3.19
C ARG A 153 -35.55 8.53 2.81
N THR A 154 -35.14 9.79 2.69
CA THR A 154 -33.74 10.15 2.39
C THR A 154 -32.79 9.69 3.49
N LEU A 155 -33.10 10.00 4.76
CA LEU A 155 -32.29 9.56 5.91
C LEU A 155 -32.24 8.02 6.00
N SER A 156 -33.33 7.32 5.70
CA SER A 156 -33.36 5.85 5.67
C SER A 156 -32.46 5.27 4.56
N ASN A 157 -32.44 5.91 3.39
CA ASN A 157 -31.54 5.52 2.30
C ASN A 157 -30.07 5.76 2.68
N GLU A 158 -29.76 6.91 3.27
CA GLU A 158 -28.41 7.22 3.78
C GLU A 158 -27.96 6.23 4.84
N ILE A 159 -28.81 5.88 5.81
CA ILE A 159 -28.51 4.84 6.82
C ILE A 159 -28.23 3.49 6.14
N SER A 160 -29.00 3.14 5.11
CA SER A 160 -28.81 1.89 4.36
C SER A 160 -27.49 1.89 3.57
N GLU A 161 -27.06 3.05 3.08
CA GLU A 161 -25.76 3.23 2.44
C GLU A 161 -24.61 3.19 3.46
N MET A 162 -24.72 3.92 4.58
CA MET A 162 -23.74 3.88 5.68
C MET A 162 -23.58 2.49 6.28
N LYS A 163 -24.67 1.70 6.36
CA LYS A 163 -24.59 0.28 6.76
C LYS A 163 -23.80 -0.55 5.76
N ARG A 164 -23.95 -0.29 4.45
CA ARG A 164 -23.17 -0.96 3.40
C ARG A 164 -21.69 -0.54 3.45
N THR A 165 -21.38 0.74 3.63
CA THR A 165 -20.00 1.22 3.78
C THR A 165 -19.35 0.64 5.04
N LYS A 166 -20.04 0.63 6.17
CA LYS A 166 -19.59 -0.01 7.41
C LYS A 166 -19.24 -1.49 7.22
N VAL A 167 -20.08 -2.26 6.52
CA VAL A 167 -19.79 -3.69 6.26
C VAL A 167 -18.57 -3.84 5.36
N LYS A 168 -18.44 -3.00 4.32
CA LYS A 168 -17.24 -3.01 3.45
C LYS A 168 -15.97 -2.68 4.25
N LEU A 169 -16.03 -1.66 5.11
CA LEU A 169 -14.91 -1.28 5.98
C LEU A 169 -14.56 -2.39 6.97
N MET A 170 -15.56 -3.00 7.62
CA MET A 170 -15.36 -4.12 8.53
C MET A 170 -14.71 -5.34 7.84
N ASN A 171 -15.04 -5.58 6.56
CA ASN A 171 -14.40 -6.63 5.78
C ASN A 171 -12.96 -6.26 5.40
N LYS A 172 -12.70 -5.01 5.01
CA LYS A 172 -11.33 -4.52 4.75
C LYS A 172 -10.44 -4.65 5.98
N MET A 173 -10.92 -4.19 7.14
CA MET A 173 -10.20 -4.31 8.41
C MET A 173 -9.88 -5.79 8.76
N LYS A 174 -10.82 -6.71 8.49
CA LYS A 174 -10.59 -8.15 8.69
C LYS A 174 -9.59 -8.75 7.69
N GLU A 175 -9.67 -8.36 6.43
CA GLU A 175 -8.78 -8.82 5.37
C GLU A 175 -7.34 -8.36 5.62
N GLU A 176 -7.17 -7.10 6.04
CA GLU A 176 -5.87 -6.52 6.36
C GLU A 176 -5.26 -7.13 7.61
N SER A 177 -6.05 -7.31 8.69
CA SER A 177 -5.61 -8.04 9.88
C SER A 177 -5.20 -9.48 9.56
N GLN A 178 -5.92 -10.15 8.64
CA GLN A 178 -5.59 -11.51 8.22
C GLN A 178 -4.31 -11.54 7.36
N ARG A 179 -4.17 -10.61 6.42
CA ARG A 179 -2.98 -10.45 5.59
C ARG A 179 -1.73 -10.17 6.44
N HIS A 180 -1.86 -9.35 7.48
CA HIS A 180 -0.80 -9.08 8.45
C HIS A 180 -0.35 -10.36 9.16
N LYS A 181 -1.27 -11.14 9.71
CA LYS A 181 -0.96 -12.44 10.35
C LYS A 181 -0.28 -13.42 9.41
N GLU A 182 -0.70 -13.47 8.14
CA GLU A 182 -0.08 -14.33 7.13
C GLU A 182 1.34 -13.86 6.77
N ALA A 183 1.56 -12.56 6.65
CA ALA A 183 2.88 -11.98 6.42
C ALA A 183 3.82 -12.25 7.60
N GLU A 184 3.36 -12.06 8.83
CA GLU A 184 4.11 -12.31 10.06
C GLU A 184 4.50 -13.80 10.18
N THR A 185 3.56 -14.72 9.96
CA THR A 185 3.86 -16.16 9.98
C THR A 185 4.82 -16.59 8.87
N LYS A 186 4.76 -15.96 7.69
CA LYS A 186 5.71 -16.20 6.60
C LYS A 186 7.10 -15.70 6.98
N ARG A 187 7.22 -14.48 7.51
CA ARG A 187 8.48 -13.90 8.00
C ARG A 187 9.09 -14.76 9.10
N ASN A 188 8.29 -15.24 10.05
CA ASN A 188 8.75 -16.13 11.11
C ASN A 188 9.26 -17.48 10.58
N ARG A 189 8.63 -18.05 9.55
CA ARG A 189 9.14 -19.27 8.89
C ARG A 189 10.46 -19.01 8.19
N GLU A 190 10.58 -17.90 7.48
CA GLU A 190 11.83 -17.50 6.81
C GLU A 190 12.96 -17.30 7.82
N ILE A 191 12.71 -16.57 8.89
CA ILE A 191 13.66 -16.39 10.00
C ILE A 191 14.07 -17.75 10.58
N ALA A 192 13.13 -18.68 10.78
CA ALA A 192 13.45 -20.02 11.28
C ALA A 192 14.36 -20.81 10.31
N VAL A 193 14.11 -20.72 9.00
CA VAL A 193 14.94 -21.35 7.97
C VAL A 193 16.33 -20.72 7.94
N LEU A 194 16.42 -19.39 7.98
CA LEU A 194 17.70 -18.66 8.01
C LEU A 194 18.49 -18.97 9.28
N LYS A 195 17.84 -19.02 10.45
CA LYS A 195 18.47 -19.46 11.72
C LYS A 195 19.00 -20.89 11.62
N LYS A 196 18.25 -21.80 10.99
CA LYS A 196 18.70 -23.18 10.76
C LYS A 196 19.90 -23.23 9.80
N GLN A 197 19.85 -22.49 8.70
CA GLN A 197 20.93 -22.42 7.72
C GLN A 197 22.21 -21.83 8.33
N SER A 198 22.08 -20.74 9.09
CA SER A 198 23.18 -20.11 9.85
C SER A 198 23.84 -21.10 10.81
N ARG A 199 23.07 -21.93 11.53
CA ARG A 199 23.62 -23.01 12.39
C ARG A 199 24.42 -24.05 11.59
N ILE A 200 23.94 -24.44 10.40
CA ILE A 200 24.63 -25.40 9.52
C ILE A 200 25.94 -24.80 9.02
N ASP A 201 25.92 -23.56 8.55
CA ASP A 201 27.09 -22.87 8.02
C ASP A 201 28.12 -22.61 9.13
N ALA A 202 27.70 -22.22 10.33
CA ALA A 202 28.58 -22.09 11.49
C ALA A 202 29.29 -23.41 11.83
N ASN A 203 28.57 -24.55 11.80
CA ASN A 203 29.16 -25.86 12.02
C ASN A 203 30.13 -26.26 10.89
N ARG A 204 29.81 -25.92 9.64
CA ARG A 204 30.69 -26.14 8.50
C ARG A 204 31.98 -25.32 8.62
N ILE A 205 31.89 -24.06 9.03
CA ILE A 205 33.04 -23.18 9.29
C ILE A 205 33.91 -23.80 10.39
N LYS A 206 33.33 -24.17 11.54
CA LYS A 206 34.06 -24.83 12.63
C LYS A 206 34.82 -26.08 12.16
N LYS A 207 34.20 -26.90 11.31
CA LYS A 207 34.84 -28.09 10.72
C LYS A 207 36.03 -27.72 9.81
N MET A 208 35.82 -26.77 8.90
CA MET A 208 36.87 -26.30 7.98
C MET A 208 38.05 -25.65 8.74
N GLU A 209 37.77 -24.91 9.81
CA GLU A 209 38.79 -24.32 10.67
C GLU A 209 39.59 -25.38 11.42
N ALA A 210 38.92 -26.41 11.95
CA ALA A 210 39.60 -27.53 12.61
C ALA A 210 40.52 -28.27 11.62
N GLU A 211 40.04 -28.54 10.40
CA GLU A 211 40.85 -29.15 9.35
C GLU A 211 42.03 -28.25 8.94
N LYS A 212 41.81 -26.94 8.79
CA LYS A 212 42.87 -25.96 8.51
C LYS A 212 43.91 -25.92 9.62
N ARG A 213 43.49 -25.95 10.90
CA ARG A 213 44.40 -26.02 12.05
C ARG A 213 45.21 -27.32 12.02
N ALA A 214 44.58 -28.47 11.78
CA ALA A 214 45.27 -29.75 11.66
C ALA A 214 46.29 -29.76 10.52
N ASN A 215 45.90 -29.29 9.32
CA ASN A 215 46.79 -29.16 8.17
C ASN A 215 47.95 -28.20 8.44
N SER A 216 47.70 -27.08 9.14
CA SER A 216 48.76 -26.16 9.55
C SER A 216 49.75 -26.81 10.50
N ILE A 217 49.28 -27.61 11.47
CA ILE A 217 50.15 -28.36 12.39
C ILE A 217 51.00 -29.39 11.63
N VAL A 218 50.39 -30.16 10.72
CA VAL A 218 51.12 -31.14 9.90
C VAL A 218 52.14 -30.45 9.02
N LEU A 219 51.77 -29.34 8.37
CA LEU A 219 52.72 -28.55 7.59
C LEU A 219 53.85 -28.03 8.47
N LYS A 220 53.59 -27.48 9.67
CA LYS A 220 54.64 -27.04 10.59
C LYS A 220 55.60 -28.17 10.94
N ARG A 221 55.09 -29.34 11.35
CA ARG A 221 55.92 -30.54 11.61
C ARG A 221 56.75 -30.94 10.40
N LYS A 222 56.16 -30.95 9.19
CA LYS A 222 56.88 -31.24 7.95
C LYS A 222 57.92 -30.18 7.61
N HIS A 223 57.64 -28.90 7.87
CA HIS A 223 58.61 -27.82 7.70
C HIS A 223 59.75 -27.94 8.71
N GLU A 224 59.47 -28.32 9.96
CA GLU A 224 60.47 -28.58 11.00
C GLU A 224 61.32 -29.81 10.67
N GLU A 225 60.72 -30.91 10.22
CA GLU A 225 61.44 -32.10 9.70
C GLU A 225 62.34 -31.73 8.52
N VAL A 226 61.83 -30.99 7.53
CA VAL A 226 62.61 -30.53 6.38
C VAL A 226 63.70 -29.55 6.80
N ALA A 227 63.43 -28.65 7.75
CA ALA A 227 64.42 -27.73 8.29
C ALA A 227 65.52 -28.46 9.07
N ALA A 228 65.17 -29.50 9.84
CA ALA A 228 66.10 -30.37 10.55
C ALA A 228 66.97 -31.17 9.55
N LEU A 229 66.37 -31.71 8.49
CA LEU A 229 67.11 -32.37 7.41
C LEU A 229 68.01 -31.38 6.65
N ARG A 230 67.55 -30.16 6.40
CA ARG A 230 68.35 -29.11 5.77
C ARG A 230 69.49 -28.64 6.65
N THR A 231 69.32 -28.54 7.98
CA THR A 231 70.41 -28.22 8.92
C THR A 231 71.38 -29.38 9.10
N ALA A 232 70.90 -30.64 9.06
CA ALA A 232 71.74 -31.83 9.03
C ALA A 232 72.56 -31.93 7.73
N VAL A 233 71.97 -31.60 6.58
CA VAL A 233 72.64 -31.55 5.27
C VAL A 233 73.55 -30.30 5.15
N ASN A 234 73.23 -29.19 5.83
CA ASN A 234 74.08 -27.98 5.90
C ASN A 234 75.31 -28.13 6.81
N ARG A 235 75.56 -29.29 7.43
CA ARG A 235 76.89 -29.62 8.01
C ARG A 235 77.91 -30.01 6.93
N LYS A 236 77.81 -29.41 5.75
CA LYS A 236 78.77 -29.49 4.66
C LYS A 236 78.77 -28.15 3.93
N PRO A 237 79.87 -27.37 3.95
CA PRO A 237 79.91 -26.09 3.24
C PRO A 237 80.03 -26.36 1.75
N TRP A 238 79.15 -25.75 0.94
CA TRP A 238 79.44 -25.04 -0.32
C TRP A 238 78.27 -25.16 -1.33
N MET A 239 77.73 -24.00 -1.74
CA MET A 239 77.36 -23.56 -3.10
C MET A 239 75.98 -22.89 -3.14
N LYS A 240 76.05 -21.56 -3.26
CA LYS A 240 74.97 -20.68 -3.69
C LYS A 240 74.41 -21.15 -5.04
N THR A 241 73.08 -21.17 -5.16
CA THR A 241 72.39 -20.86 -6.42
C THR A 241 71.13 -20.03 -6.17
N ASN A 242 71.14 -18.83 -6.74
CA ASN A 242 70.07 -18.02 -7.30
C ASN A 242 68.68 -17.98 -6.63
N GLY A 243 68.32 -16.76 -6.20
CA GLY A 243 66.99 -16.40 -5.74
C GLY A 243 65.92 -16.40 -6.84
N ARG A 244 64.68 -16.66 -6.40
CA ARG A 244 63.37 -16.21 -6.93
C ARG A 244 62.22 -17.14 -6.47
N PRO A 245 61.86 -17.12 -5.18
CA PRO A 245 60.43 -17.26 -4.84
C PRO A 245 59.91 -16.25 -3.80
N LYS A 246 60.76 -15.41 -3.21
CA LYS A 246 60.38 -14.47 -2.14
C LYS A 246 59.71 -13.19 -2.67
N ASP A 247 60.20 -12.63 -3.78
CA ASP A 247 59.70 -11.35 -4.34
C ASP A 247 58.23 -11.43 -4.78
N ARG A 248 57.83 -12.50 -5.49
CA ARG A 248 56.46 -12.63 -6.02
C ARG A 248 55.38 -12.71 -4.94
N LYS A 249 55.73 -13.14 -3.71
CA LYS A 249 54.77 -13.17 -2.59
C LYS A 249 54.55 -11.78 -2.01
N GLN A 250 55.60 -10.96 -1.96
CA GLN A 250 55.53 -9.58 -1.49
C GLN A 250 54.78 -8.70 -2.49
N SER A 251 55.05 -8.82 -3.80
CA SER A 251 54.32 -8.08 -4.84
C SER A 251 52.82 -8.42 -4.87
N LYS A 252 52.45 -9.67 -4.57
CA LYS A 252 51.05 -10.09 -4.41
C LYS A 252 50.37 -9.42 -3.21
N GLN A 253 51.05 -9.33 -2.08
CA GLN A 253 50.50 -8.69 -0.88
C GLN A 253 50.37 -7.18 -1.05
N LYS A 254 51.33 -6.55 -1.74
CA LYS A 254 51.25 -5.15 -2.17
C LYS A 254 50.07 -4.91 -3.11
N TRP A 255 49.85 -5.78 -4.10
CA TRP A 255 48.66 -5.73 -4.96
C TRP A 255 47.35 -5.80 -4.17
N VAL A 256 47.22 -6.74 -3.23
CA VAL A 256 45.98 -6.85 -2.43
C VAL A 256 45.73 -5.59 -1.59
N SER A 257 46.79 -4.97 -1.08
CA SER A 257 46.68 -3.72 -0.32
C SER A 257 46.29 -2.56 -1.24
N LEU A 258 46.87 -2.49 -2.44
CA LEU A 258 46.53 -1.52 -3.49
C LEU A 258 45.08 -1.67 -3.94
N GLU A 259 44.63 -2.90 -4.20
CA GLU A 259 43.26 -3.23 -4.59
C GLU A 259 42.26 -2.82 -3.52
N LYS A 260 42.56 -3.07 -2.23
CA LYS A 260 41.75 -2.61 -1.11
C LYS A 260 41.66 -1.08 -1.07
N ASN A 261 42.79 -0.39 -1.17
CA ASN A 261 42.83 1.08 -1.10
C ASN A 261 42.09 1.73 -2.29
N ILE A 262 42.22 1.16 -3.50
CA ILE A 262 41.49 1.61 -4.68
C ILE A 262 39.99 1.39 -4.51
N ALA A 263 39.56 0.25 -3.98
CA ALA A 263 38.15 -0.02 -3.71
C ALA A 263 37.56 0.93 -2.65
N GLU A 264 38.30 1.17 -1.55
CA GLU A 264 37.91 2.11 -0.50
C GLU A 264 37.81 3.55 -1.03
N SER A 265 38.81 4.00 -1.81
CA SER A 265 38.80 5.29 -2.50
C SER A 265 37.63 5.42 -3.48
N THR A 266 37.29 4.34 -4.21
CA THR A 266 36.14 4.31 -5.13
C THR A 266 34.82 4.49 -4.38
N ILE A 267 34.62 3.78 -3.26
CA ILE A 267 33.42 3.91 -2.42
C ILE A 267 33.30 5.32 -1.84
N ASN A 268 34.42 5.88 -1.36
CA ASN A 268 34.44 7.24 -0.82
C ASN A 268 34.05 8.26 -1.88
N LYS A 269 34.64 8.17 -3.07
CA LYS A 269 34.32 9.04 -4.21
C LYS A 269 32.85 8.90 -4.63
N GLN A 270 32.31 7.68 -4.61
CA GLN A 270 30.90 7.45 -4.90
C GLN A 270 29.98 8.08 -3.85
N SER A 271 30.33 7.98 -2.57
CA SER A 271 29.59 8.59 -1.45
C SER A 271 29.56 10.12 -1.58
N ILE A 272 30.72 10.74 -1.81
CA ILE A 272 30.82 12.20 -2.00
C ILE A 272 30.00 12.61 -3.23
N SER A 273 30.16 11.92 -4.36
CA SER A 273 29.39 12.21 -5.58
C SER A 273 27.88 12.06 -5.39
N ALA A 274 27.41 11.16 -4.52
CA ALA A 274 26.00 11.01 -4.19
C ALA A 274 25.49 12.20 -3.36
N LEU A 275 26.24 12.61 -2.33
CA LEU A 275 25.91 13.79 -1.51
C LEU A 275 25.94 15.08 -2.34
N GLU A 276 26.92 15.25 -3.23
CA GLU A 276 27.00 16.38 -4.15
C GLU A 276 25.77 16.46 -5.07
N LYS A 277 25.34 15.33 -5.64
CA LYS A 277 24.13 15.29 -6.49
C LYS A 277 22.87 15.67 -5.71
N GLU A 278 22.72 15.18 -4.49
CA GLU A 278 21.59 15.54 -3.64
C GLU A 278 21.63 17.03 -3.26
N MET A 279 22.82 17.56 -2.95
CA MET A 279 23.02 18.99 -2.70
C MET A 279 22.63 19.84 -3.92
N VAL A 280 23.06 19.47 -5.12
CA VAL A 280 22.69 20.15 -6.38
C VAL A 280 21.17 20.14 -6.56
N ARG A 281 20.51 18.99 -6.36
CA ARG A 281 19.05 18.88 -6.43
C ARG A 281 18.34 19.78 -5.42
N LYS A 282 18.87 19.90 -4.20
CA LYS A 282 18.35 20.82 -3.17
C LYS A 282 18.55 22.29 -3.56
N ILE A 283 19.67 22.63 -4.19
CA ILE A 283 19.94 23.97 -4.73
C ILE A 283 18.95 24.33 -5.84
N GLU A 284 18.65 23.39 -6.73
CA GLU A 284 17.63 23.56 -7.79
C GLU A 284 16.24 23.79 -7.18
N SER A 285 15.82 22.92 -6.25
CA SER A 285 14.54 23.08 -5.54
C SER A 285 14.45 24.39 -4.75
N ARG A 286 15.56 24.85 -4.16
CA ARG A 286 15.64 26.18 -3.52
C ARG A 286 15.38 27.29 -4.53
N ALA A 287 15.92 27.19 -5.74
CA ALA A 287 15.73 28.19 -6.79
C ALA A 287 14.27 28.24 -7.25
N GLU A 288 13.61 27.09 -7.43
CA GLU A 288 12.18 26.99 -7.77
C GLU A 288 11.30 27.62 -6.69
N VAL A 289 11.48 27.24 -5.42
CA VAL A 289 10.72 27.81 -4.29
C VAL A 289 10.98 29.31 -4.14
N GLN A 290 12.20 29.77 -4.39
CA GLN A 290 12.54 31.20 -4.36
C GLN A 290 11.82 31.97 -5.48
N GLU A 291 11.69 31.38 -6.67
CA GLU A 291 10.95 31.99 -7.77
C GLU A 291 9.45 32.09 -7.45
N GLU A 292 8.84 31.00 -6.96
CA GLU A 292 7.44 31.00 -6.51
C GLU A 292 7.20 32.03 -5.40
N LEU A 293 8.09 32.11 -4.43
CA LEU A 293 8.04 33.10 -3.35
C LEU A 293 8.07 34.54 -3.89
N ASN A 294 8.94 34.80 -4.89
CA ASN A 294 9.02 36.11 -5.53
C ASN A 294 7.74 36.43 -6.31
N GLN A 295 7.16 35.45 -7.00
CA GLN A 295 5.87 35.61 -7.70
C GLN A 295 4.73 35.94 -6.71
N LYS A 296 4.65 35.24 -5.58
CA LYS A 296 3.64 35.49 -4.53
C LYS A 296 3.85 36.84 -3.85
N LYS A 297 5.09 37.25 -3.60
CA LYS A 297 5.43 38.60 -3.10
C LYS A 297 5.05 39.69 -4.11
N ALA A 298 5.24 39.45 -5.40
CA ALA A 298 4.82 40.38 -6.45
C ALA A 298 3.28 40.53 -6.51
N LEU A 299 2.53 39.45 -6.32
CA LEU A 299 1.07 39.52 -6.21
C LEU A 299 0.61 40.37 -5.02
N LEU A 300 1.30 40.34 -3.88
CA LEU A 300 0.99 41.21 -2.74
C LEU A 300 1.28 42.70 -3.00
N LEU A 301 2.08 43.02 -4.02
CA LEU A 301 2.31 44.39 -4.47
C LEU A 301 1.15 44.94 -5.33
N ASP A 302 0.31 44.05 -5.88
CA ASP A 302 -0.90 44.44 -6.61
C ASP A 302 -1.99 44.90 -5.61
N PRO A 303 -2.55 46.12 -5.75
CA PRO A 303 -3.62 46.62 -4.89
C PRO A 303 -4.83 45.69 -4.76
N LEU A 304 -5.11 44.85 -5.77
CA LEU A 304 -6.21 43.87 -5.73
C LEU A 304 -5.98 42.75 -4.71
N TYR A 305 -4.72 42.41 -4.44
CA TYR A 305 -4.32 41.28 -3.60
C TYR A 305 -3.54 41.69 -2.36
N ALA A 306 -3.21 42.97 -2.20
CA ALA A 306 -2.44 43.52 -1.07
C ALA A 306 -3.00 43.15 0.31
N THR A 307 -4.33 43.01 0.45
CA THR A 307 -4.98 42.62 1.71
C THR A 307 -5.26 41.12 1.83
N SER A 308 -4.90 40.32 0.81
CA SER A 308 -5.13 38.87 0.79
C SER A 308 -4.36 38.16 1.90
N ARG A 309 -5.10 37.64 2.89
CA ARG A 309 -4.53 36.83 3.97
C ARG A 309 -3.97 35.50 3.46
N VAL A 310 -4.63 34.89 2.48
CA VAL A 310 -4.22 33.59 1.92
C VAL A 310 -2.85 33.69 1.25
N ILE A 311 -2.61 34.75 0.46
CA ILE A 311 -1.32 34.93 -0.21
C ILE A 311 -0.21 35.24 0.81
N ARG A 312 -0.52 35.96 1.90
CA ARG A 312 0.45 36.16 3.00
C ARG A 312 0.83 34.85 3.69
N GLU A 313 -0.15 34.02 4.01
CA GLU A 313 0.09 32.68 4.58
C GLU A 313 0.92 31.80 3.62
N GLU A 314 0.65 31.85 2.31
CA GLU A 314 1.47 31.15 1.30
C GLU A 314 2.92 31.67 1.25
N VAL A 315 3.12 32.99 1.35
CA VAL A 315 4.46 33.60 1.41
C VAL A 315 5.22 33.15 2.66
N GLU A 316 4.55 33.13 3.82
CA GLU A 316 5.14 32.65 5.07
C GLU A 316 5.52 31.16 4.99
N ASN A 317 4.66 30.33 4.40
CA ASN A 317 4.93 28.91 4.20
C ASN A 317 6.10 28.68 3.23
N LEU A 318 6.15 29.40 2.11
CA LEU A 318 7.25 29.32 1.14
C LEU A 318 8.58 29.82 1.76
N GLN A 319 8.52 30.85 2.61
CA GLN A 319 9.68 31.33 3.36
C GLN A 319 10.19 30.27 4.35
N ALA A 320 9.30 29.62 5.11
CA ALA A 320 9.67 28.53 6.00
C ALA A 320 10.25 27.31 5.25
N ASN A 321 9.69 26.97 4.08
CA ASN A 321 10.22 25.93 3.20
C ASN A 321 11.64 26.28 2.71
N LEU A 322 11.86 27.53 2.32
CA LEU A 322 13.18 28.02 1.91
C LEU A 322 14.21 27.85 3.03
N ASP A 323 13.85 28.22 4.27
CA ASP A 323 14.74 28.09 5.44
C ASP A 323 15.08 26.62 5.75
N HIS A 324 14.08 25.73 5.60
CA HIS A 324 14.29 24.29 5.73
C HIS A 324 15.23 23.74 4.65
N ILE A 325 15.04 24.11 3.37
CA ILE A 325 15.92 23.71 2.27
C ILE A 325 17.34 24.24 2.50
N GLN A 326 17.49 25.48 2.95
CA GLN A 326 18.80 26.06 3.27
C GLN A 326 19.50 25.31 4.41
N THR A 327 18.76 24.89 5.44
CA THR A 327 19.31 24.07 6.53
C THR A 327 19.74 22.71 6.00
N SER A 328 18.92 22.06 5.18
CA SER A 328 19.27 20.79 4.52
C SER A 328 20.53 20.91 3.65
N ILE A 329 20.69 22.00 2.90
CA ILE A 329 21.91 22.26 2.10
C ILE A 329 23.13 22.39 3.00
N ARG A 330 23.01 23.12 4.12
CA ARG A 330 24.11 23.26 5.09
C ARG A 330 24.48 21.92 5.71
N ASP A 331 23.51 21.08 6.04
CA ASP A 331 23.76 19.76 6.61
C ASP A 331 24.47 18.85 5.60
N LEU A 332 24.04 18.86 4.33
CA LEU A 332 24.72 18.13 3.26
C LEU A 332 26.16 18.62 3.03
N GLN A 333 26.40 19.93 3.10
CA GLN A 333 27.74 20.50 3.01
C GLN A 333 28.62 20.05 4.18
N ASN A 334 28.09 20.02 5.39
CA ASN A 334 28.79 19.55 6.58
C ASN A 334 29.10 18.05 6.48
N GLU A 335 28.17 17.25 5.96
CA GLU A 335 28.37 15.81 5.73
C GLU A 335 29.47 15.56 4.70
N ILE A 336 29.48 16.31 3.59
CA ILE A 336 30.56 16.25 2.59
C ILE A 336 31.90 16.59 3.25
N LEU A 337 31.98 17.70 3.97
CA LEU A 337 33.21 18.11 4.66
C LEU A 337 33.69 17.05 5.66
N GLN A 338 32.77 16.45 6.42
CA GLN A 338 33.10 15.38 7.37
C GLN A 338 33.62 14.12 6.68
N VAL A 339 33.06 13.76 5.52
CA VAL A 339 33.52 12.61 4.73
C VAL A 339 34.90 12.88 4.11
N GLU A 340 35.16 14.12 3.71
CA GLU A 340 36.46 14.57 3.17
C GLU A 340 37.55 14.65 4.25
N GLU A 341 37.24 15.18 5.44
CA GLU A 341 38.21 15.35 6.54
C GLU A 341 38.59 14.01 7.21
N ASN A 342 37.67 13.06 7.31
CA ASN A 342 37.88 11.82 8.07
C ASN A 342 38.62 10.71 7.30
N LYS A 343 39.03 10.94 6.05
CA LYS A 343 39.62 9.90 5.20
C LYS A 343 40.87 10.40 4.50
N VAL A 344 42.02 9.79 4.80
CA VAL A 344 43.23 9.94 3.99
C VAL A 344 42.89 9.43 2.58
N THR A 345 42.68 10.36 1.66
CA THR A 345 42.38 10.06 0.27
C THR A 345 43.57 9.31 -0.33
N PHE A 346 43.36 8.04 -0.68
CA PHE A 346 44.36 7.29 -1.45
C PHE A 346 44.40 7.90 -2.85
N GLU A 347 45.44 8.70 -3.11
CA GLU A 347 45.59 9.47 -4.34
C GLU A 347 46.39 8.71 -5.40
N SER A 348 46.32 9.18 -6.64
CA SER A 348 47.10 8.63 -7.76
C SER A 348 48.61 8.57 -7.45
N GLY A 349 49.14 9.50 -6.63
CA GLY A 349 50.53 9.51 -6.17
C GLY A 349 50.89 8.34 -5.26
N ASP A 350 49.95 7.83 -4.46
CA ASP A 350 50.18 6.71 -3.55
C ASP A 350 50.35 5.37 -4.29
N VAL A 351 49.72 5.27 -5.46
CA VAL A 351 49.92 4.13 -6.38
C VAL A 351 51.38 4.10 -6.85
N LEU A 352 51.93 5.26 -7.25
CA LEU A 352 53.33 5.39 -7.68
C LEU A 352 54.29 5.11 -6.52
N ASN A 353 54.00 5.62 -5.32
CA ASN A 353 54.80 5.38 -4.11
C ASN A 353 54.80 3.90 -3.68
N THR A 354 53.80 3.12 -4.08
CA THR A 354 53.74 1.68 -3.81
C THR A 354 54.61 0.87 -4.80
N ILE A 355 54.91 1.43 -5.98
CA ILE A 355 55.64 0.77 -7.08
C ILE A 355 57.07 1.33 -7.16
N VAL A 356 57.89 1.03 -6.14
CA VAL A 356 59.28 1.55 -6.05
C VAL A 356 60.31 0.61 -6.70
N ASP A 357 60.04 -0.69 -6.70
CA ASP A 357 60.99 -1.70 -7.20
C ASP A 357 60.71 -2.05 -8.68
N PRO A 358 61.68 -1.88 -9.61
CA PRO A 358 61.53 -2.23 -11.02
C PRO A 358 61.09 -3.68 -11.27
N SER A 359 61.42 -4.59 -10.36
CA SER A 359 61.05 -6.00 -10.47
C SER A 359 59.59 -6.29 -10.11
N GLU A 360 58.93 -5.39 -9.38
CA GLU A 360 57.52 -5.47 -8.97
C GLU A 360 56.59 -4.70 -9.91
N THR A 361 57.10 -3.66 -10.58
CA THR A 361 56.37 -2.79 -11.51
C THR A 361 55.62 -3.57 -12.58
N SER A 362 56.29 -4.53 -13.24
CA SER A 362 55.67 -5.33 -14.30
C SER A 362 54.47 -6.13 -13.79
N TYR A 363 54.55 -6.70 -12.58
CA TYR A 363 53.47 -7.48 -11.99
C TYR A 363 52.29 -6.61 -11.56
N ILE A 364 52.55 -5.48 -10.88
CA ILE A 364 51.49 -4.59 -10.41
C ILE A 364 50.80 -3.89 -11.60
N LEU A 365 51.56 -3.47 -12.61
CA LEU A 365 51.01 -2.84 -13.82
C LEU A 365 50.14 -3.81 -14.62
N GLU A 366 50.55 -5.07 -14.76
CA GLU A 366 49.72 -6.11 -15.38
C GLU A 366 48.39 -6.29 -14.63
N LYS A 367 48.42 -6.24 -13.29
CA LYS A 367 47.20 -6.35 -12.48
C LYS A 367 46.31 -5.12 -12.57
N LEU A 368 46.89 -3.92 -12.55
CA LEU A 368 46.17 -2.66 -12.78
C LEU A 368 45.49 -2.64 -14.15
N TYR A 369 46.22 -3.05 -15.21
CA TYR A 369 45.66 -3.15 -16.56
C TYR A 369 44.47 -4.11 -16.61
N ASN A 370 44.61 -5.31 -16.05
CA ASN A 370 43.52 -6.30 -16.03
C ASN A 370 42.31 -5.81 -15.21
N MET A 371 42.54 -5.12 -14.09
CA MET A 371 41.46 -4.53 -13.29
C MET A 371 40.75 -3.41 -14.05
N ALA A 372 41.48 -2.51 -14.71
CA ALA A 372 40.91 -1.45 -15.53
C ALA A 372 40.10 -2.02 -16.72
N LEU A 373 40.63 -3.05 -17.39
CA LEU A 373 39.92 -3.74 -18.47
C LEU A 373 38.65 -4.42 -17.97
N HIS A 374 38.70 -5.07 -16.80
CA HIS A 374 37.54 -5.69 -16.18
C HIS A 374 36.46 -4.66 -15.83
N GLN A 375 36.85 -3.54 -15.20
CA GLN A 375 35.92 -2.47 -14.84
C GLN A 375 35.29 -1.80 -16.08
N SER A 376 36.07 -1.60 -17.15
CA SER A 376 35.56 -1.09 -18.42
C SER A 376 34.53 -2.03 -19.05
N CYS A 377 34.79 -3.35 -19.02
CA CYS A 377 33.84 -4.34 -19.52
C CYS A 377 32.55 -4.37 -18.69
N LEU A 378 32.65 -4.32 -17.36
CA LEU A 378 31.48 -4.25 -16.47
C LEU A 378 30.68 -2.96 -16.68
N ALA A 379 31.35 -1.82 -16.85
CA ALA A 379 30.69 -0.54 -17.14
C ALA A 379 29.90 -0.61 -18.45
N ALA A 380 30.50 -1.15 -19.51
CA ALA A 380 29.81 -1.32 -20.80
C ALA A 380 28.58 -2.25 -20.70
N GLN A 381 28.67 -3.32 -19.90
CA GLN A 381 27.53 -4.22 -19.64
C GLN A 381 26.40 -3.51 -18.88
N ASN A 382 26.74 -2.77 -17.82
CA ASN A 382 25.76 -1.99 -17.06
C ASN A 382 25.10 -0.91 -17.93
N ASP A 383 25.88 -0.20 -18.76
CA ASP A 383 25.36 0.80 -19.70
C ASP A 383 24.41 0.18 -20.73
N SER A 384 24.70 -1.03 -21.22
CA SER A 384 23.76 -1.75 -22.09
C SER A 384 22.46 -2.11 -21.38
N ALA A 385 22.53 -2.60 -20.14
CA ALA A 385 21.34 -2.94 -19.35
C ALA A 385 20.49 -1.71 -19.02
N VAL A 386 21.12 -0.58 -18.66
CA VAL A 386 20.42 0.69 -18.44
C VAL A 386 19.72 1.16 -19.72
N ARG A 387 20.37 1.06 -20.87
CA ARG A 387 19.78 1.44 -22.17
C ARG A 387 18.58 0.57 -22.54
N GLU A 388 18.65 -0.73 -22.28
CA GLU A 388 17.53 -1.66 -22.49
C GLU A 388 16.34 -1.31 -21.58
N LEU A 389 16.57 -1.10 -20.28
CA LEU A 389 15.53 -0.70 -19.34
C LEU A 389 14.93 0.67 -19.66
N GLN A 390 15.73 1.61 -20.18
CA GLN A 390 15.25 2.90 -20.65
C GLN A 390 14.33 2.76 -21.87
N ALA A 391 14.70 1.90 -22.83
CA ALA A 391 13.87 1.62 -24.00
C ALA A 391 12.55 0.93 -23.61
N GLU A 392 12.59 -0.01 -22.65
CA GLU A 392 11.39 -0.66 -22.12
C GLU A 392 10.47 0.36 -21.41
N ASN A 393 11.03 1.22 -20.55
CA ASN A 393 10.26 2.29 -19.91
C ASN A 393 9.64 3.26 -20.92
N GLU A 394 10.37 3.64 -21.97
CA GLU A 394 9.83 4.50 -23.02
C GLU A 394 8.70 3.81 -23.79
N GLN A 395 8.82 2.51 -24.06
CA GLN A 395 7.78 1.72 -24.69
C GLN A 395 6.53 1.62 -23.80
N LEU A 396 6.69 1.33 -22.50
CA LEU A 396 5.60 1.28 -21.54
C LEU A 396 4.92 2.65 -21.39
N LYS A 397 5.69 3.75 -21.43
CA LYS A 397 5.14 5.10 -21.41
C LYS A 397 4.27 5.38 -22.64
N LYS A 398 4.74 4.99 -23.84
CA LYS A 398 3.95 5.11 -25.07
C LYS A 398 2.70 4.23 -25.04
N GLU A 399 2.79 3.02 -24.50
CA GLU A 399 1.62 2.14 -24.34
C GLU A 399 0.61 2.74 -23.37
N SER A 400 1.07 3.25 -22.22
CA SER A 400 0.23 3.96 -21.26
C SER A 400 -0.44 5.18 -21.88
N GLU A 401 0.27 5.95 -22.71
CA GLU A 401 -0.30 7.11 -23.41
C GLU A 401 -1.39 6.68 -24.41
N VAL A 402 -1.18 5.59 -25.15
CA VAL A 402 -2.20 5.04 -26.06
C VAL A 402 -3.43 4.54 -25.28
N GLN A 403 -3.23 3.88 -24.14
CA GLN A 403 -4.33 3.46 -23.26
C GLN A 403 -5.10 4.67 -22.72
N GLU A 404 -4.41 5.74 -22.32
CA GLU A 404 -5.03 6.99 -21.90
C GLU A 404 -5.84 7.64 -23.02
N GLN A 405 -5.30 7.71 -24.24
CA GLN A 405 -6.00 8.23 -25.41
C GLN A 405 -7.24 7.39 -25.76
N LEU A 406 -7.15 6.06 -25.69
CA LEU A 406 -8.30 5.18 -25.91
C LEU A 406 -9.38 5.39 -24.84
N LEU A 407 -8.98 5.53 -23.57
CA LEU A 407 -9.90 5.80 -22.47
C LEU A 407 -10.60 7.16 -22.69
N ARG A 408 -9.85 8.20 -23.04
CA ARG A 408 -10.41 9.52 -23.40
C ARG A 408 -11.41 9.40 -24.54
N HIS A 409 -11.08 8.65 -25.60
CA HIS A 409 -12.00 8.44 -26.72
C HIS A 409 -13.27 7.67 -26.33
N LEU A 410 -13.16 6.64 -25.48
CA LEU A 410 -14.33 5.90 -24.98
C LEU A 410 -15.21 6.76 -24.07
N LEU A 411 -14.62 7.60 -23.23
CA LEU A 411 -15.36 8.56 -22.41
C LEU A 411 -16.04 9.61 -23.27
N GLU A 412 -15.35 10.17 -24.27
CA GLU A 412 -15.92 11.14 -25.20
C GLU A 412 -17.06 10.52 -26.05
N ASN A 413 -16.92 9.27 -26.48
CA ASN A 413 -17.99 8.55 -27.18
C ASN A 413 -19.18 8.22 -26.25
N ARG A 414 -18.92 7.97 -24.96
CA ARG A 414 -19.95 7.80 -23.93
C ARG A 414 -20.68 9.11 -23.65
N GLU A 415 -19.99 10.23 -23.61
CA GLU A 415 -20.60 11.57 -23.49
C GLU A 415 -21.42 11.93 -24.74
N LYS A 416 -20.92 11.62 -25.95
CA LYS A 416 -21.67 11.81 -27.21
C LYS A 416 -22.90 10.93 -27.32
N SER A 417 -22.88 9.71 -26.75
CA SER A 417 -24.05 8.81 -26.70
C SER A 417 -25.03 9.17 -25.59
N HIS A 418 -24.57 9.74 -24.47
CA HIS A 418 -25.44 10.32 -23.43
C HIS A 418 -25.98 11.72 -23.77
N GLY A 419 -25.33 12.46 -24.68
CA GLY A 419 -25.71 13.81 -25.10
C GLY A 419 -26.92 13.91 -26.05
N ARG A 420 -27.61 12.81 -26.38
CA ARG A 420 -28.82 12.79 -27.21
C ARG A 420 -30.14 12.75 -26.44
N LEU A 421 -30.13 13.18 -25.17
CA LEU A 421 -31.36 13.48 -24.42
C LEU A 421 -31.38 14.96 -24.02
N SER A 422 -32.17 15.72 -24.79
CA SER A 422 -32.72 17.08 -24.64
C SER A 422 -32.08 18.14 -23.71
N PRO A 423 -31.93 19.39 -24.18
CA PRO A 423 -31.49 20.54 -23.36
C PRO A 423 -32.69 21.22 -22.68
N ASN A 424 -32.69 21.33 -21.35
CA ASN A 424 -33.49 22.35 -20.68
C ASN A 424 -33.01 22.66 -19.26
N GLY A 425 -32.82 23.96 -18.99
CA GLY A 425 -33.05 24.55 -17.67
C GLY A 425 -31.86 24.67 -16.72
N ASN A 426 -31.23 25.85 -16.76
CA ASN A 426 -30.78 26.68 -15.64
C ASN A 426 -30.47 25.99 -14.30
N SER A 427 -29.28 26.22 -13.74
CA SER A 427 -29.10 27.21 -12.65
C SER A 427 -27.69 27.19 -12.05
N SER A 428 -27.33 28.37 -11.59
CA SER A 428 -26.06 28.83 -11.05
C SER A 428 -25.71 28.30 -9.65
N SER A 429 -24.41 28.38 -9.37
CA SER A 429 -23.76 28.88 -8.13
C SER A 429 -23.55 28.01 -6.89
N THR A 430 -22.41 28.34 -6.24
CA THR A 430 -21.92 28.10 -4.87
C THR A 430 -21.19 26.77 -4.65
N THR A 431 -19.89 26.66 -4.34
CA THR A 431 -18.95 27.31 -3.39
C THR A 431 -19.24 27.09 -1.90
N SER A 432 -18.30 26.39 -1.26
CA SER A 432 -17.85 26.54 0.14
C SER A 432 -18.73 25.97 1.26
N SER A 433 -18.15 25.05 2.06
CA SER A 433 -17.55 25.34 3.40
C SER A 433 -17.13 23.99 4.04
N ARG A 434 -15.85 23.73 4.34
CA ARG A 434 -15.11 24.14 5.56
C ARG A 434 -15.93 23.98 6.85
N SER A 435 -15.74 22.87 7.55
CA SER A 435 -16.26 22.62 8.89
C SER A 435 -15.14 22.66 9.94
N THR A 436 -15.40 23.44 10.97
CA THR A 436 -14.59 23.73 12.16
C THR A 436 -14.88 22.73 13.27
N SER A 437 -13.85 22.30 13.99
CA SER A 437 -13.89 21.48 15.20
C SER A 437 -14.60 22.16 16.39
N PRO A 438 -15.15 21.37 17.32
CA PRO A 438 -14.98 21.70 18.75
C PRO A 438 -14.71 20.48 19.67
N ILE A 439 -13.62 20.60 20.44
CA ILE A 439 -13.50 20.49 21.91
C ILE A 439 -14.42 19.55 22.72
N ASP A 440 -13.72 18.62 23.39
CA ASP A 440 -13.70 18.31 24.84
C ASP A 440 -14.80 17.44 25.51
N ASN A 441 -14.24 16.49 26.27
CA ASN A 441 -14.64 15.97 27.58
C ASN A 441 -15.40 14.63 27.75
N GLY A 442 -14.81 13.77 28.59
CA GLY A 442 -15.47 12.73 29.40
C GLY A 442 -15.66 11.36 28.71
N SER A 443 -14.73 10.42 28.78
CA SER A 443 -14.40 9.54 29.92
C SER A 443 -15.47 8.49 30.28
N ILE A 444 -14.97 7.27 30.51
CA ILE A 444 -15.52 6.19 31.34
C ILE A 444 -16.29 5.03 30.63
N HIS A 445 -15.52 3.96 30.47
CA HIS A 445 -15.80 2.56 30.81
C HIS A 445 -16.64 1.67 29.88
N ASN A 446 -15.96 0.56 29.55
CA ASN A 446 -16.38 -0.83 29.76
C ASN A 446 -17.78 -1.23 29.30
N MET A 447 -17.80 -2.16 28.36
CA MET A 447 -17.96 -3.59 28.68
C MET A 447 -17.36 -4.40 27.53
N LEU A 448 -16.41 -5.31 27.79
CA LEU A 448 -16.71 -6.73 28.04
C LEU A 448 -17.68 -7.27 26.97
N ARG A 449 -17.43 -8.35 26.24
CA ARG A 449 -16.58 -9.52 26.46
C ARG A 449 -17.03 -10.51 25.38
N ARG A 450 -16.11 -11.40 24.97
CA ARG A 450 -16.36 -12.83 24.67
C ARG A 450 -17.33 -13.14 23.49
N GLU A 451 -17.25 -14.26 22.80
CA GLU A 451 -16.43 -15.46 22.86
C GLU A 451 -16.49 -16.13 21.47
N ASN A 452 -15.37 -16.74 21.09
CA ASN A 452 -15.23 -18.04 20.42
C ASN A 452 -16.30 -18.57 19.46
N GLY A 453 -15.84 -18.96 18.26
CA GLY A 453 -16.54 -19.92 17.42
C GLY A 453 -15.69 -20.41 16.25
N LYS A 454 -14.76 -21.35 16.50
CA LYS A 454 -14.01 -22.06 15.46
C LYS A 454 -14.91 -23.10 14.77
N GLN A 455 -15.14 -22.95 13.47
CA GLN A 455 -15.56 -24.06 12.60
C GLN A 455 -14.63 -24.14 11.38
N ARG A 456 -13.88 -25.25 11.31
CA ARG A 456 -13.08 -25.65 10.15
C ARG A 456 -14.04 -26.15 9.06
N LYS A 457 -14.02 -25.53 7.88
CA LYS A 457 -14.48 -26.16 6.63
C LYS A 457 -13.29 -26.22 5.65
N LYS A 458 -13.08 -27.41 5.09
CA LYS A 458 -12.03 -27.73 4.11
C LYS A 458 -12.27 -26.94 2.82
N MET A 459 -11.20 -26.40 2.22
CA MET A 459 -11.22 -25.71 0.93
C MET A 459 -11.09 -26.72 -0.23
N MET A 460 -11.85 -26.49 -1.31
CA MET A 460 -11.61 -27.05 -2.64
C MET A 460 -10.73 -26.08 -3.46
N ALA A 461 -9.95 -26.63 -4.40
CA ALA A 461 -8.93 -25.94 -5.17
C ALA A 461 -9.50 -25.10 -6.35
N PRO A 462 -8.81 -24.05 -6.80
CA PRO A 462 -9.37 -22.99 -7.66
C PRO A 462 -9.27 -23.29 -9.18
N GLN A 463 -9.66 -24.49 -9.62
CA GLN A 463 -9.65 -24.85 -11.06
C GLN A 463 -11.03 -25.12 -11.70
N ASP A 464 -12.14 -24.93 -10.97
CA ASP A 464 -13.51 -25.22 -11.46
C ASP A 464 -14.38 -23.97 -11.71
N LEU A 465 -13.79 -22.82 -12.07
CA LEU A 465 -14.56 -21.63 -12.47
C LEU A 465 -14.10 -21.08 -13.82
N LEU A 466 -14.38 -21.82 -14.89
CA LEU A 466 -14.52 -21.24 -16.23
C LEU A 466 -15.89 -21.62 -16.80
N PHE A 467 -16.56 -20.59 -17.32
CA PHE A 467 -17.93 -20.64 -17.81
C PHE A 467 -18.11 -21.59 -19.00
N GLN A 468 -19.21 -22.33 -18.89
CA GLN A 468 -19.84 -23.23 -19.86
C GLN A 468 -20.62 -22.41 -20.90
N ASN A 469 -20.46 -22.71 -22.19
CA ASN A 469 -21.37 -22.24 -23.24
C ASN A 469 -21.57 -23.35 -24.29
N GLU A 470 -22.78 -23.90 -24.32
CA GLU A 470 -23.39 -24.76 -25.35
C GLU A 470 -24.84 -24.26 -25.48
N SER A 471 -25.58 -24.24 -26.59
CA SER A 471 -25.49 -24.69 -28.00
C SER A 471 -26.72 -23.99 -28.70
N THR A 472 -26.84 -23.69 -30.01
CA THR A 472 -27.20 -24.55 -31.16
C THR A 472 -27.50 -23.65 -32.40
N GLY A 473 -27.13 -24.05 -33.65
CA GLY A 473 -27.32 -23.32 -34.94
C GLY A 473 -28.70 -23.48 -35.62
N PRO A 474 -28.87 -23.56 -36.97
CA PRO A 474 -28.03 -23.19 -38.14
C PRO A 474 -28.79 -22.44 -39.31
N VAL A 475 -28.16 -22.29 -40.50
CA VAL A 475 -28.73 -22.25 -41.90
C VAL A 475 -28.37 -21.03 -42.83
N SER A 476 -27.50 -21.33 -43.83
CA SER A 476 -27.45 -21.01 -45.28
C SER A 476 -27.38 -19.60 -45.96
N LEU A 477 -26.39 -19.50 -46.88
CA LEU A 477 -26.44 -19.20 -48.34
C LEU A 477 -25.98 -17.82 -48.95
N SER A 478 -25.37 -17.97 -50.15
CA SER A 478 -24.99 -17.03 -51.25
C SER A 478 -23.63 -16.28 -51.11
N THR A 479 -22.57 -16.55 -51.90
CA THR A 479 -22.32 -16.56 -53.37
C THR A 479 -22.14 -15.13 -53.94
N SER A 480 -20.94 -14.67 -54.33
CA SER A 480 -20.34 -14.88 -55.66
C SER A 480 -19.15 -13.93 -56.02
N TYR A 481 -18.28 -14.45 -56.91
CA TYR A 481 -17.42 -13.85 -57.98
C TYR A 481 -16.31 -12.83 -57.62
N HIS A 482 -15.02 -13.21 -57.73
CA HIS A 482 -14.10 -13.17 -58.91
C HIS A 482 -13.71 -11.72 -59.31
N SER A 483 -12.45 -11.34 -59.56
CA SER A 483 -11.49 -11.98 -60.47
C SER A 483 -10.11 -11.27 -60.44
N SER A 484 -9.02 -12.04 -60.65
CA SER A 484 -7.82 -11.78 -61.50
C SER A 484 -6.98 -10.48 -61.36
N HIS A 485 -5.65 -10.43 -61.54
CA HIS A 485 -4.66 -11.35 -62.10
C HIS A 485 -3.24 -10.81 -61.83
N SER A 486 -2.28 -11.71 -62.02
CA SER A 486 -0.82 -11.67 -61.81
C SER A 486 -0.01 -11.16 -63.01
N HIS A 487 1.26 -10.75 -62.79
CA HIS A 487 2.51 -11.34 -63.34
C HIS A 487 3.70 -10.39 -63.50
N SER A 488 4.88 -10.98 -63.27
CA SER A 488 6.27 -10.51 -63.25
C SER A 488 6.90 -10.11 -64.60
N ALA A 489 8.06 -9.41 -64.58
CA ALA A 489 9.36 -9.86 -65.15
C ALA A 489 10.49 -8.80 -65.05
N ALA A 490 11.74 -9.28 -65.12
CA ALA A 490 13.07 -8.65 -64.94
C ALA A 490 13.42 -7.51 -65.94
N THR A 491 14.47 -6.67 -65.77
CA THR A 491 15.90 -6.91 -66.08
C THR A 491 16.86 -5.84 -65.47
N SER A 492 18.17 -6.14 -65.41
CA SER A 492 19.34 -5.24 -65.14
C SER A 492 19.98 -4.73 -66.45
N PRO A 493 20.88 -3.70 -66.52
CA PRO A 493 22.25 -3.69 -65.95
C PRO A 493 22.88 -2.31 -65.54
N GLU A 494 24.15 -2.35 -65.10
CA GLU A 494 25.07 -1.37 -64.46
C GLU A 494 25.45 -0.06 -65.21
N HIS A 495 25.79 1.01 -64.46
CA HIS A 495 27.02 1.85 -64.62
C HIS A 495 27.23 2.86 -63.45
N HIS A 496 28.46 2.97 -62.91
CA HIS A 496 28.98 4.03 -61.98
C HIS A 496 29.64 5.20 -62.78
N PRO A 497 29.99 6.42 -62.24
CA PRO A 497 30.41 6.76 -60.87
C PRO A 497 29.88 8.12 -60.28
N ALA A 498 30.27 8.38 -59.01
CA ALA A 498 29.96 9.51 -58.10
C ALA A 498 30.62 10.87 -58.50
N PRO A 499 30.52 12.00 -57.75
CA PRO A 499 29.90 12.21 -56.43
C PRO A 499 29.07 13.50 -56.23
N GLY A 500 28.33 13.55 -55.12
CA GLY A 500 27.94 14.81 -54.48
C GLY A 500 26.46 14.95 -54.13
N SER A 501 26.14 14.80 -52.85
CA SER A 501 25.26 15.70 -52.06
C SER A 501 24.42 14.95 -51.01
N ASN A 502 24.45 15.52 -49.81
CA ASN A 502 23.38 15.69 -48.85
C ASN A 502 22.44 14.50 -48.57
N PHE A 503 22.66 13.91 -47.39
CA PHE A 503 21.74 13.00 -46.72
C PHE A 503 20.46 13.72 -46.27
N ALA A 504 19.33 13.26 -46.78
CA ALA A 504 18.01 13.32 -46.14
C ALA A 504 17.41 11.89 -46.19
N PRO A 505 16.79 11.39 -45.11
CA PRO A 505 16.31 10.01 -45.07
C PRO A 505 14.86 9.87 -45.54
N PRO A 506 14.49 8.72 -46.14
CA PRO A 506 13.13 8.22 -46.08
C PRO A 506 13.13 6.69 -45.73
N PRO A 507 11.98 5.98 -45.74
CA PRO A 507 10.99 5.98 -44.69
C PRO A 507 10.80 4.58 -44.05
N LEU A 508 10.04 4.57 -42.96
CA LEU A 508 9.55 3.41 -42.23
C LEU A 508 8.87 2.38 -43.14
N THR A 509 9.29 1.12 -43.03
CA THR A 509 8.44 -0.03 -43.38
C THR A 509 8.24 -0.91 -42.15
N ARG A 510 6.96 -1.19 -41.92
CA ARG A 510 6.36 -1.89 -40.80
C ARG A 510 6.37 -3.38 -41.12
N SER A 511 7.07 -4.19 -40.33
CA SER A 511 6.90 -5.65 -40.33
C SER A 511 6.59 -6.14 -38.92
N PHE A 512 5.36 -6.65 -38.77
CA PHE A 512 4.92 -7.35 -37.57
C PHE A 512 5.56 -8.73 -37.57
N THR A 513 6.35 -9.04 -36.54
CA THR A 513 6.64 -10.42 -36.19
C THR A 513 6.28 -10.64 -34.73
N THR A 514 5.29 -11.50 -34.53
CA THR A 514 4.88 -12.08 -33.26
C THR A 514 6.01 -12.99 -32.79
N ILE A 515 6.80 -12.57 -31.79
CA ILE A 515 7.80 -13.43 -31.17
C ILE A 515 7.20 -14.09 -29.94
N LYS A 516 7.10 -15.42 -30.06
CA LYS A 516 6.71 -16.39 -29.04
C LYS A 516 7.67 -16.30 -27.86
N VAL A 517 7.15 -15.95 -26.68
CA VAL A 517 7.91 -15.90 -25.42
C VAL A 517 8.39 -17.31 -25.08
N GLN A 518 9.70 -17.54 -25.17
CA GLN A 518 10.36 -18.75 -24.68
C GLN A 518 10.99 -18.44 -23.33
N SER A 519 10.51 -19.13 -22.30
CA SER A 519 11.03 -19.08 -20.93
C SER A 519 12.53 -19.38 -20.90
N VAL A 520 13.30 -18.45 -20.36
CA VAL A 520 14.75 -18.58 -20.12
C VAL A 520 14.98 -19.55 -18.95
N PRO A 521 15.72 -20.66 -19.12
CA PRO A 521 16.20 -21.44 -17.98
C PRO A 521 17.41 -20.76 -17.33
N ALA A 522 17.42 -20.78 -16.00
CA ALA A 522 18.45 -20.21 -15.14
C ALA A 522 19.89 -20.58 -15.56
N SER A 523 20.78 -19.59 -15.51
CA SER A 523 22.22 -19.74 -15.78
C SER A 523 22.89 -20.76 -14.84
N PRO A 524 23.80 -21.60 -15.36
CA PRO A 524 24.45 -22.65 -14.58
C PRO A 524 25.61 -22.13 -13.72
N VAL A 525 25.59 -22.56 -12.46
CA VAL A 525 26.69 -22.47 -11.49
C VAL A 525 27.91 -23.22 -12.02
N THR A 526 29.06 -22.55 -12.11
CA THR A 526 30.35 -23.14 -12.47
C THR A 526 30.90 -23.99 -11.32
N LEU A 527 30.56 -25.28 -11.30
CA LEU A 527 31.20 -26.29 -10.47
C LEU A 527 32.59 -26.64 -11.04
N ARG A 528 33.62 -26.40 -10.22
CA ARG A 528 35.00 -26.86 -10.44
C ARG A 528 35.04 -28.40 -10.52
N LYS A 529 35.66 -28.91 -11.58
CA LYS A 529 36.05 -30.32 -11.77
C LYS A 529 36.88 -30.83 -10.57
N GLY A 530 36.32 -31.82 -9.87
CA GLY A 530 36.98 -32.64 -8.86
C GLY A 530 37.04 -34.10 -9.33
N LEU A 531 38.15 -34.76 -9.01
CA LEU A 531 38.65 -36.02 -9.52
C LEU A 531 37.72 -37.22 -9.34
N THR A 532 37.70 -38.09 -10.35
CA THR A 532 37.11 -39.43 -10.31
C THR A 532 37.95 -40.35 -9.43
N LEU A 533 37.38 -40.87 -8.34
CA LEU A 533 37.91 -42.03 -7.63
C LEU A 533 36.84 -43.13 -7.66
N SER A 534 37.18 -44.25 -8.31
CA SER A 534 36.37 -45.48 -8.31
C SER A 534 36.31 -46.11 -6.91
N PRO A 535 35.19 -46.76 -6.51
CA PRO A 535 35.12 -47.47 -5.25
C PRO A 535 35.76 -48.86 -5.39
N ARG A 536 36.86 -49.10 -4.66
CA ARG A 536 37.39 -50.45 -4.43
C ARG A 536 36.52 -51.16 -3.38
N ILE A 537 35.89 -52.24 -3.83
CA ILE A 537 35.26 -53.29 -3.03
C ILE A 537 36.31 -53.88 -2.08
N ASN A 538 36.06 -53.79 -0.76
CA ASN A 538 36.85 -54.49 0.25
C ASN A 538 35.96 -55.55 0.91
N ARG A 539 36.17 -56.82 0.52
CA ARG A 539 35.63 -57.99 1.21
C ARG A 539 36.31 -58.08 2.59
N LYS A 540 35.53 -57.96 3.66
CA LYS A 540 35.92 -58.48 4.98
C LYS A 540 34.98 -59.64 5.33
N THR A 541 35.58 -60.82 5.28
CA THR A 541 35.14 -62.09 5.86
C THR A 541 34.89 -61.93 7.36
N TYR A 542 33.65 -62.19 7.80
CA TYR A 542 33.37 -62.53 9.19
C TYR A 542 33.26 -64.05 9.29
N ILE A 543 34.13 -64.64 10.09
CA ILE A 543 34.08 -66.04 10.51
C ILE A 543 33.05 -66.11 11.65
N ILE A 544 31.93 -66.78 11.41
CA ILE A 544 30.97 -67.18 12.43
C ILE A 544 31.34 -68.61 12.81
N SER A 545 31.88 -68.81 14.02
CA SER A 545 32.02 -70.13 14.63
C SER A 545 30.84 -70.31 15.59
N SER A 546 29.89 -71.13 15.17
CA SER A 546 28.81 -71.65 16.01
C SER A 546 29.00 -73.16 16.11
N ASN A 547 29.39 -73.62 17.31
CA ASN A 547 29.46 -75.04 17.63
C ASN A 547 28.06 -75.56 18.03
N HIS A 548 27.74 -76.70 17.42
CA HIS A 548 26.81 -77.77 17.78
C HIS A 548 25.28 -77.60 17.68
N PRO A 549 24.62 -78.58 17.05
CA PRO A 549 23.35 -79.13 17.49
C PRO A 549 23.54 -80.38 18.38
N SER A 550 22.60 -80.52 19.33
CA SER A 550 22.02 -81.73 19.93
C SER A 550 22.92 -82.79 20.59
N MET A 551 22.90 -82.80 21.93
CA MET A 551 22.18 -83.80 22.72
C MET A 551 21.61 -83.15 23.98
#